data_AF-A0A498DI23-F1
#
_entry.id   AF-A0A498DI23-F1
#
_cell.length_a   1.000
_cell.length_b   1.000
_cell.length_c   1.000
_cell.angle_alpha   90.00
_cell.angle_beta   90.00
_cell.angle_gamma   90.00
#
_symmetry.space_group_name_H-M   'P 1'
#
loop_
_entity.id
_entity.type
_entity.pdbx_description
1 polymer ?
#
loop_
_entity_poly.entity_id
_entity_poly.type
_entity_poly.pdbx_seq_one_letter_code
_entity_poly.pdbx_strand_id
1 'polypeptide(L)'
;MKTMLVTILSALLFMSAPMVASAHGALSEIATIIMHLNHYPTTDDKKVLAEIAADPQSTAGDKIIAEALMRMQHQVKGADADALQKLAGNDATPAAEKELATIMLGIAHHPSSADVAQLKAIAE
;
A
#
# COMPACT_ATOMS: atom_id res chain seq x y z
N MET A 1 43.14 -37.58 -27.00
CA MET A 1 41.76 -37.12 -27.21
C MET A 1 40.97 -37.46 -25.96
N LYS A 2 40.73 -36.49 -25.07
CA LYS A 2 40.03 -36.70 -23.80
C LYS A 2 38.71 -35.92 -23.90
N THR A 3 37.60 -36.64 -23.90
CA THR A 3 36.24 -36.10 -24.02
C THR A 3 35.92 -35.25 -22.79
N MET A 4 35.57 -33.98 -23.00
CA MET A 4 35.05 -33.10 -21.94
C MET A 4 33.59 -33.48 -21.66
N LEU A 5 33.32 -33.81 -20.40
CA LEU A 5 31.97 -34.02 -19.90
C LEU A 5 31.42 -32.67 -19.42
N VAL A 6 30.41 -32.14 -20.12
CA VAL A 6 29.70 -30.92 -19.75
C VAL A 6 28.62 -31.29 -18.73
N THR A 7 28.79 -30.87 -17.48
CA THR A 7 27.75 -31.00 -16.45
C THR A 7 26.85 -29.77 -16.51
N ILE A 8 25.60 -29.96 -16.95
CA ILE A 8 24.58 -28.90 -16.98
C ILE A 8 24.04 -28.70 -15.56
N LEU A 9 24.30 -27.53 -15.00
CA LEU A 9 23.78 -27.03 -13.73
C LEU A 9 22.32 -26.62 -13.92
N SER A 10 21.38 -27.37 -13.34
CA SER A 10 19.98 -26.94 -13.26
C SER A 10 19.81 -26.03 -12.05
N ALA A 11 19.78 -24.71 -12.29
CA ALA A 11 19.36 -23.74 -11.30
C ALA A 11 17.83 -23.71 -11.23
N LEU A 12 17.27 -24.17 -10.10
CA LEU A 12 15.88 -23.90 -9.74
C LEU A 12 15.73 -22.40 -9.48
N LEU A 13 15.09 -21.69 -10.41
CA LEU A 13 14.61 -20.33 -10.19
C LEU A 13 13.31 -20.42 -9.36
N PHE A 14 13.40 -20.10 -8.08
CA PHE A 14 12.23 -19.67 -7.31
C PHE A 14 11.77 -18.31 -7.85
N MET A 15 10.88 -18.32 -8.85
CA MET A 15 10.12 -17.12 -9.19
C MET A 15 9.11 -16.86 -8.08
N SER A 16 9.42 -15.93 -7.19
CA SER A 16 8.39 -15.23 -6.42
C SER A 16 7.55 -14.43 -7.42
N ALA A 17 6.37 -14.93 -7.77
CA ALA A 17 5.40 -14.14 -8.51
C ALA A 17 5.03 -12.92 -7.67
N PRO A 18 5.02 -11.70 -8.21
CA PRO A 18 4.43 -10.58 -7.51
C PRO A 18 2.95 -10.90 -7.30
N MET A 19 2.48 -10.83 -6.05
CA MET A 19 1.05 -10.86 -5.76
C MET A 19 0.42 -9.68 -6.49
N VAL A 20 -0.43 -9.96 -7.49
CA VAL A 20 -1.20 -8.92 -8.15
C VAL A 20 -2.26 -8.48 -7.17
N ALA A 21 -2.15 -7.24 -6.68
CA ALA A 21 -3.12 -6.67 -5.77
C ALA A 21 -4.40 -6.37 -6.56
N SER A 22 -5.44 -7.20 -6.35
CA SER A 22 -6.80 -6.78 -6.74
C SER A 22 -7.17 -5.49 -6.01
N ALA A 23 -8.13 -4.69 -6.48
CA ALA A 23 -8.56 -3.46 -5.77
C ALA A 23 -8.85 -3.71 -4.26
N HIS A 24 -9.44 -4.87 -3.93
CA HIS A 24 -9.65 -5.27 -2.54
C HIS A 24 -8.33 -5.68 -1.83
N GLY A 25 -7.41 -6.31 -2.54
CA GLY A 25 -6.06 -6.62 -2.04
C GLY A 25 -5.21 -5.36 -1.78
N ALA A 26 -5.27 -4.37 -2.65
CA ALA A 26 -4.54 -3.11 -2.51
C ALA A 26 -4.95 -2.37 -1.22
N LEU A 27 -6.26 -2.27 -0.96
CA LEU A 27 -6.76 -1.66 0.27
C LEU A 27 -6.34 -2.42 1.52
N SER A 28 -6.36 -3.76 1.48
CA SER A 28 -5.91 -4.59 2.62
C SER A 28 -4.42 -4.40 2.91
N GLU A 29 -3.58 -4.32 1.88
CA GLU A 29 -2.15 -4.04 2.03
C GLU A 29 -1.89 -2.64 2.59
N ILE A 30 -2.56 -1.61 2.06
CA ILE A 30 -2.47 -0.24 2.57
C ILE A 30 -2.92 -0.19 4.04
N ALA A 31 -4.05 -0.78 4.38
CA ALA A 31 -4.58 -0.81 5.74
C ALA A 31 -3.61 -1.49 6.72
N THR A 32 -3.00 -2.60 6.29
CA THR A 32 -1.99 -3.33 7.07
C THR A 32 -0.75 -2.47 7.33
N ILE A 33 -0.27 -1.73 6.33
CA ILE A 33 0.86 -0.80 6.48
C ILE A 33 0.51 0.32 7.47
N ILE A 34 -0.66 0.94 7.34
CA ILE A 34 -1.10 2.00 8.25
C ILE A 34 -1.22 1.49 9.68
N MET A 35 -1.75 0.28 9.89
CA MET A 35 -1.91 -0.32 11.21
C MET A 35 -0.58 -0.53 11.94
N HIS A 36 0.50 -0.84 11.21
CA HIS A 36 1.85 -1.03 11.77
C HIS A 36 2.74 0.20 11.68
N LEU A 37 2.19 1.34 11.25
CA LEU A 37 2.89 2.60 11.14
C LEU A 37 3.33 3.10 12.53
N ASN A 38 4.63 3.25 12.73
CA ASN A 38 5.21 3.78 13.99
C ASN A 38 5.79 5.21 13.84
N HIS A 39 5.94 5.69 12.60
CA HIS A 39 6.30 7.09 12.31
C HIS A 39 6.01 7.44 10.84
N TYR A 40 6.65 6.71 9.94
CA TYR A 40 6.50 6.74 8.49
C TYR A 40 6.66 5.32 7.94
N PRO A 41 6.20 5.03 6.72
CA PRO A 41 6.33 3.69 6.14
C PRO A 41 7.79 3.28 6.01
N THR A 42 8.09 2.02 6.29
CA THR A 42 9.43 1.45 6.11
C THR A 42 9.83 1.43 4.63
N THR A 43 11.11 1.14 4.34
CA THR A 43 11.56 0.97 2.96
C THR A 43 10.79 -0.12 2.21
N ASP A 44 10.43 -1.20 2.89
CA ASP A 44 9.68 -2.30 2.26
C ASP A 44 8.20 -1.93 2.08
N ASP A 45 7.59 -1.25 3.05
CA ASP A 45 6.24 -0.70 2.89
C ASP A 45 6.17 0.24 1.69
N LYS A 46 7.17 1.11 1.51
CA LYS A 46 7.23 2.03 0.36
C LYS A 46 7.33 1.31 -0.98
N LYS A 47 7.94 0.11 -1.04
CA LYS A 47 7.97 -0.69 -2.27
C LYS A 47 6.58 -1.22 -2.59
N VAL A 48 5.88 -1.78 -1.61
CA VAL A 48 4.49 -2.25 -1.76
C VAL A 48 3.59 -1.10 -2.21
N LEU A 49 3.68 0.07 -1.57
CA LEU A 49 2.91 1.25 -1.95
C LEU A 49 3.23 1.73 -3.37
N ALA A 50 4.49 1.65 -3.80
CA ALA A 50 4.88 2.00 -5.16
C ALA A 50 4.34 1.00 -6.20
N GLU A 51 4.26 -0.29 -5.85
CA GLU A 51 3.66 -1.33 -6.69
C GLU A 51 2.15 -1.07 -6.88
N ILE A 52 1.41 -0.79 -5.80
CA ILE A 52 -0.01 -0.42 -5.85
C ILE A 52 -0.23 0.86 -6.67
N ALA A 53 0.60 1.90 -6.45
CA ALA A 53 0.52 3.14 -7.21
C ALA A 53 0.72 2.91 -8.71
N ALA A 54 1.57 1.97 -9.10
CA ALA A 54 1.87 1.63 -10.49
C ALA A 54 0.91 0.59 -11.11
N ASP A 55 0.17 -0.18 -10.32
CA ASP A 55 -0.64 -1.32 -10.82
C ASP A 55 -1.88 -0.84 -11.62
N PRO A 56 -2.00 -1.16 -12.92
CA PRO A 56 -3.16 -0.74 -13.72
C PRO A 56 -4.51 -1.29 -13.23
N GLN A 57 -4.52 -2.27 -12.32
CA GLN A 57 -5.75 -2.82 -11.71
C GLN A 57 -6.18 -2.11 -10.43
N SER A 58 -5.31 -1.32 -9.79
CA SER A 58 -5.70 -0.54 -8.60
C SER A 58 -6.63 0.61 -8.98
N THR A 59 -7.56 0.95 -8.07
CA THR A 59 -8.46 2.08 -8.30
C THR A 59 -7.70 3.41 -8.27
N ALA A 60 -8.34 4.49 -8.72
CA ALA A 60 -7.77 5.82 -8.58
C ALA A 60 -7.59 6.22 -7.10
N GLY A 61 -8.49 5.77 -6.21
CA GLY A 61 -8.39 6.03 -4.77
C GLY A 61 -7.24 5.28 -4.13
N ASP A 62 -7.08 3.98 -4.42
CA ASP A 62 -5.96 3.17 -3.94
C ASP A 62 -4.62 3.83 -4.25
N LYS A 63 -4.47 4.33 -5.49
CA LYS A 63 -3.27 5.01 -5.95
C LYS A 63 -3.00 6.31 -5.18
N ILE A 64 -4.03 7.14 -5.01
CA ILE A 64 -3.92 8.40 -4.26
C ILE A 64 -3.49 8.12 -2.81
N ILE A 65 -4.11 7.12 -2.16
CA ILE A 65 -3.80 6.77 -0.78
C ILE A 65 -2.38 6.21 -0.68
N ALA A 66 -2.00 5.29 -1.55
CA ALA A 66 -0.68 4.68 -1.55
C ALA A 66 0.44 5.71 -1.74
N GLU A 67 0.26 6.61 -2.71
CA GLU A 67 1.21 7.68 -2.97
C GLU A 67 1.36 8.66 -1.80
N ALA A 68 0.24 9.08 -1.20
CA ALA A 68 0.26 10.00 -0.07
C ALA A 68 0.90 9.35 1.17
N LEU A 69 0.62 8.07 1.42
CA LEU A 69 1.25 7.32 2.51
C LEU A 69 2.77 7.21 2.30
N MET A 70 3.21 6.87 1.07
CA MET A 70 4.62 6.73 0.72
C MET A 70 5.42 8.03 0.95
N ARG A 71 4.78 9.20 0.73
CA ARG A 71 5.37 10.54 0.93
C ARG A 71 5.22 11.06 2.35
N MET A 72 4.41 10.42 3.19
CA MET A 72 4.19 10.82 4.57
C MET A 72 5.49 10.73 5.40
N GLN A 73 5.69 11.71 6.30
CA GLN A 73 6.78 11.69 7.29
C GLN A 73 6.28 11.64 8.72
N HIS A 74 5.53 12.68 9.13
CA HIS A 74 4.91 12.76 10.46
C HIS A 74 3.38 12.72 10.36
N GLN A 75 2.86 13.29 9.28
CA GLN A 75 1.45 13.38 8.89
C GLN A 75 1.42 13.73 7.40
N VAL A 76 0.29 13.51 6.74
CA VAL A 76 0.07 13.94 5.35
C VAL A 76 -0.12 15.47 5.30
N LYS A 77 0.40 16.15 4.28
CA LYS A 77 0.35 17.62 4.14
C LYS A 77 0.28 18.05 2.68
N GLY A 78 -0.09 19.31 2.46
CA GLY A 78 -0.06 19.94 1.14
C GLY A 78 -0.95 19.20 0.14
N ALA A 79 -0.44 19.00 -1.07
CA ALA A 79 -1.19 18.37 -2.15
C ALA A 79 -1.71 16.96 -1.81
N ASP A 80 -0.98 16.21 -0.98
CA ASP A 80 -1.42 14.87 -0.55
C ASP A 80 -2.62 14.96 0.40
N ALA A 81 -2.59 15.89 1.36
CA ALA A 81 -3.75 16.13 2.24
C ALA A 81 -4.96 16.64 1.44
N ASP A 82 -4.76 17.54 0.48
CA ASP A 82 -5.83 18.04 -0.38
C ASP A 82 -6.46 16.94 -1.23
N ALA A 83 -5.65 16.01 -1.75
CA ALA A 83 -6.14 14.88 -2.53
C ALA A 83 -6.96 13.91 -1.67
N LEU A 84 -6.50 13.60 -0.46
CA LEU A 84 -7.22 12.76 0.49
C LEU A 84 -8.53 13.40 0.96
N GLN A 85 -8.53 14.72 1.18
CA GLN A 85 -9.75 15.44 1.56
C GLN A 85 -10.81 15.38 0.46
N LYS A 86 -10.39 15.52 -0.81
CA LYS A 86 -11.27 15.34 -1.97
C LYS A 86 -11.78 13.90 -2.08
N LEU A 87 -10.92 12.92 -1.84
CA LEU A 87 -11.28 11.50 -1.90
C LEU A 87 -12.34 11.17 -0.84
N ALA A 88 -12.11 11.61 0.41
CA ALA A 88 -13.03 11.43 1.53
C ALA A 88 -14.38 12.14 1.33
N GLY A 89 -14.37 13.33 0.72
CA GLY A 89 -15.56 14.16 0.50
C GLY A 89 -16.36 13.84 -0.78
N ASN A 90 -15.91 12.92 -1.62
CA ASN A 90 -16.58 12.61 -2.89
C ASN A 90 -17.57 11.45 -2.71
N ASP A 91 -18.87 11.71 -2.89
CA ASP A 91 -19.92 10.71 -2.74
C ASP A 91 -19.74 9.46 -3.60
N ALA A 92 -19.12 9.58 -4.77
CA ALA A 92 -18.84 8.46 -5.66
C ALA A 92 -17.66 7.57 -5.23
N THR A 93 -16.83 8.00 -4.28
CA THR A 93 -15.70 7.20 -3.76
C THR A 93 -16.22 6.00 -2.95
N PRO A 94 -15.70 4.78 -3.18
CA PRO A 94 -15.97 3.61 -2.35
C PRO A 94 -15.78 3.87 -0.84
N ALA A 95 -16.62 3.25 -0.01
CA ALA A 95 -16.62 3.52 1.44
C ALA A 95 -15.27 3.24 2.11
N ALA A 96 -14.61 2.12 1.77
CA ALA A 96 -13.31 1.77 2.33
C ALA A 96 -12.20 2.77 1.95
N GLU A 97 -12.21 3.29 0.72
CA GLU A 97 -11.27 4.33 0.29
C GLU A 97 -11.50 5.65 1.06
N LYS A 98 -12.77 6.03 1.29
CA LYS A 98 -13.11 7.19 2.13
C LYS A 98 -12.62 7.03 3.56
N GLU A 99 -12.80 5.84 4.12
CA GLU A 99 -12.41 5.54 5.50
C GLU A 99 -10.89 5.58 5.66
N LEU A 100 -10.13 4.94 4.77
CA LEU A 100 -8.67 5.04 4.77
C LEU A 100 -8.18 6.48 4.57
N ALA A 101 -8.77 7.24 3.65
CA ALA A 101 -8.40 8.64 3.45
C ALA A 101 -8.64 9.48 4.72
N THR A 102 -9.76 9.24 5.40
CA THR A 102 -10.13 9.93 6.65
C THR A 102 -9.17 9.58 7.78
N ILE A 103 -8.87 8.30 7.98
CA ILE A 103 -7.89 7.83 8.97
C ILE A 103 -6.53 8.48 8.70
N MET A 104 -6.06 8.45 7.45
CA MET A 104 -4.73 8.94 7.11
C MET A 104 -4.59 10.45 7.29
N LEU A 105 -5.66 11.23 7.08
CA LEU A 105 -5.72 12.66 7.42
C LEU A 105 -5.62 12.93 8.93
N GLY A 106 -6.08 11.99 9.76
CA GLY A 106 -6.04 12.09 11.23
C GLY A 106 -4.73 11.64 11.86
N ILE A 107 -3.85 10.96 11.14
CA ILE A 107 -2.60 10.40 11.69
C ILE A 107 -1.59 11.51 11.99
N ALA A 108 -1.12 11.52 13.25
CA ALA A 108 0.10 12.19 13.67
C ALA A 108 1.04 11.15 14.28
N HIS A 109 2.05 10.75 13.52
CA HIS A 109 3.02 9.66 13.75
C HIS A 109 2.47 8.23 13.58
N HIS A 110 1.36 7.87 14.25
CA HIS A 110 0.76 6.54 14.16
C HIS A 110 -0.78 6.60 14.29
N PRO A 111 -1.53 5.60 13.82
CA PRO A 111 -2.98 5.56 14.00
C PRO A 111 -3.39 5.51 15.47
N SER A 112 -4.60 5.98 15.78
CA SER A 112 -5.21 5.77 17.10
C SER A 112 -5.67 4.32 17.27
N SER A 113 -5.97 3.91 18.49
CA SER A 113 -6.52 2.56 18.74
C SER A 113 -7.90 2.35 18.10
N ALA A 114 -8.69 3.41 17.95
CA ALA A 114 -9.97 3.38 17.25
C ALA A 114 -9.76 3.18 15.74
N ASP A 115 -8.82 3.92 15.15
CA ASP A 115 -8.47 3.77 13.73
C ASP A 115 -7.91 2.37 13.46
N VAL A 116 -7.09 1.82 14.35
CA VAL A 116 -6.59 0.43 14.23
C VAL A 116 -7.73 -0.59 14.16
N ALA A 117 -8.85 -0.38 14.88
CA ALA A 117 -10.00 -1.27 14.79
C ALA A 117 -10.68 -1.19 13.41
N GLN A 118 -10.80 0.02 12.84
CA GLN A 118 -11.33 0.22 11.50
C GLN A 118 -10.41 -0.36 10.42
N LEU A 119 -9.10 -0.14 10.54
CA LEU A 119 -8.09 -0.67 9.64
C LEU A 119 -8.12 -2.21 9.58
N LYS A 120 -8.35 -2.87 10.72
CA LYS A 120 -8.52 -4.34 10.74
C LYS A 120 -9.73 -4.79 9.92
N ALA A 121 -10.86 -4.10 10.04
CA ALA A 121 -12.06 -4.43 9.28
C ALA A 121 -11.89 -4.20 7.77
N ILE A 122 -11.01 -3.29 7.36
CA ILE A 122 -10.66 -3.05 5.94
C ILE A 122 -9.66 -4.10 5.43
N ALA A 123 -8.81 -4.63 6.31
CA ALA A 123 -7.77 -5.59 5.94
C ALA A 123 -8.28 -7.05 5.81
N GLU A 124 -9.43 -7.36 6.40
CA GLU A 124 -10.10 -8.69 6.37
C GLU A 124 -10.97 -8.91 5.12
#